data_AF-A0AAU1VZ98-F1
#
_entry.id   AF-A0AAU1VZ98-F1
#
_cell.length_a   1.000
_cell.length_b   1.000
_cell.length_c   1.000
_cell.angle_alpha   90.00
_cell.angle_beta   90.00
_cell.angle_gamma   90.00
#
_symmetry.space_group_name_H-M   'P 1'
#
loop_
_entity.id
_entity.type
_entity.pdbx_description
1 polymer ?
#
loop_
_entity_poly.entity_id
_entity_poly.type
_entity_poly.pdbx_seq_one_letter_code
_entity_poly.pdbx_strand_id
1 'polypeptide(L)'
;MATGWGPRPATGAEASAIEWLPALDVPAPERQRRWTVLLRWLLLIPQYVVLFFLAVAAFFVMIVGWFAALFMGRLPDGIFSFLGSVLAYETRVTASATLLVDRYPPFAFSAPEYPVQIELRATPLNRLAVFFRLILFIPAAIVATLVRSGWVTICWVFWLIALVLGRLPAPLYAATAAVVRYSLRLNAYVLLLTPAYPKRLFGDEPVPAEEVHSGTRPLLLDTAAKVLVVLFLLLGLAAQIANNTVNYDSDDDYHMTYHSAGAVAPEHF
;
A
#
# COMPACT_ATOMS: atom_id res chain seq x y z
N MET A 1 -24.11 6.09 13.88
CA MET A 1 -23.06 5.64 14.82
C MET A 1 -22.97 4.12 14.71
N ALA A 2 -21.98 3.61 13.99
CA ALA A 2 -21.57 2.20 13.97
C ALA A 2 -20.21 2.13 13.26
N THR A 3 -19.20 2.71 13.89
CA THR A 3 -17.81 2.44 13.58
C THR A 3 -17.54 1.00 14.03
N GLY A 4 -16.91 0.17 13.20
CA GLY A 4 -16.48 -1.20 13.55
C GLY A 4 -15.36 -1.19 14.59
N TRP A 5 -15.61 -0.61 15.76
CA TRP A 5 -14.77 -0.77 16.94
C TRP A 5 -15.17 -2.07 17.60
N GLY A 6 -14.32 -3.08 17.47
CA GLY A 6 -14.35 -4.18 18.41
C GLY A 6 -14.21 -3.63 19.85
N PRO A 7 -14.93 -4.19 20.84
CA PRO A 7 -14.78 -3.79 22.23
C PRO A 7 -13.32 -3.90 22.67
N ARG A 8 -12.85 -2.94 23.49
CA ARG A 8 -11.56 -3.03 24.19
C ARG A 8 -11.51 -4.39 24.90
N PRO A 9 -10.55 -5.29 24.61
CA PRO A 9 -10.40 -6.49 25.43
C PRO A 9 -10.10 -6.06 26.86
N ALA A 10 -10.82 -6.67 27.79
CA ALA A 10 -10.61 -6.49 29.20
C ALA A 10 -9.23 -7.07 29.57
N THR A 11 -8.49 -6.30 30.38
CA THR A 11 -7.19 -6.63 31.01
C THR A 11 -5.94 -6.46 30.13
N GLY A 12 -5.05 -5.56 30.59
CA GLY A 12 -3.82 -5.15 29.91
C GLY A 12 -2.63 -6.11 30.07
N ALA A 13 -2.85 -7.36 30.48
CA ALA A 13 -1.79 -8.32 30.78
C ALA A 13 -1.67 -9.48 29.76
N GLU A 14 -2.77 -9.91 29.13
CA GLU A 14 -2.72 -10.97 28.09
C GLU A 14 -2.64 -10.41 26.67
N ALA A 15 -3.23 -9.23 26.41
CA ALA A 15 -3.20 -8.57 25.11
C ALA A 15 -1.83 -7.97 24.71
N SER A 16 -0.86 -7.94 25.64
CA SER A 16 0.48 -7.39 25.43
C SER A 16 1.47 -8.37 24.81
N ALA A 17 1.16 -9.68 24.77
CA ALA A 17 2.06 -10.71 24.26
C ALA A 17 1.98 -10.91 22.73
N ILE A 18 0.90 -10.46 22.07
CA ILE A 18 0.70 -10.59 20.63
C ILE A 18 0.68 -9.20 20.00
N GLU A 19 1.78 -8.81 19.36
CA GLU A 19 1.85 -7.61 18.54
C GLU A 19 0.72 -7.63 17.51
N TRP A 20 -0.24 -6.72 17.63
CA TRP A 20 -1.41 -6.67 16.75
C TRP A 20 -1.08 -5.95 15.44
N LEU A 21 -1.37 -6.58 14.31
CA LEU A 21 -1.13 -6.02 12.98
C LEU A 21 -2.44 -5.56 12.35
N PRO A 22 -2.44 -4.41 11.63
CA PRO A 22 -3.56 -4.02 10.79
C PRO A 22 -3.95 -5.15 9.86
N ALA A 23 -5.23 -5.51 9.91
CA ALA A 23 -5.78 -6.62 9.18
C ALA A 23 -6.61 -6.08 8.02
N LEU A 24 -6.34 -6.60 6.82
CA LEU A 24 -7.07 -6.31 5.60
C LEU A 24 -8.12 -7.40 5.40
N ASP A 25 -9.38 -7.00 5.26
CA ASP A 25 -10.48 -7.89 4.94
C ASP A 25 -10.93 -7.62 3.50
N VAL A 26 -10.77 -8.62 2.63
CA VAL A 26 -11.24 -8.62 1.26
C VAL A 26 -11.88 -9.98 0.97
N PRO A 27 -13.05 -10.02 0.31
CA PRO A 27 -13.71 -11.28 -0.03
C PRO A 27 -12.87 -12.16 -0.96
N ALA A 28 -13.28 -13.41 -1.13
CA ALA A 28 -12.67 -14.32 -2.12
C ALA A 28 -12.79 -13.75 -3.55
N PRO A 29 -11.95 -14.19 -4.52
CA PRO A 29 -11.98 -13.69 -5.89
C PRO A 29 -13.34 -13.92 -6.57
N GLU A 30 -14.12 -12.85 -6.73
CA GLU A 30 -15.40 -12.86 -7.41
C GLU A 30 -15.27 -12.61 -8.92
N ARG A 31 -16.32 -12.97 -9.67
CA ARG A 31 -16.40 -12.71 -11.11
C ARG A 31 -16.63 -11.22 -11.35
N GLN A 32 -15.81 -10.61 -12.21
CA GLN A 32 -15.85 -9.19 -12.53
C GLN A 32 -16.50 -8.94 -13.89
N ARG A 33 -17.14 -7.78 -14.03
CA ARG A 33 -17.67 -7.34 -15.32
C ARG A 33 -16.52 -6.87 -16.21
N ARG A 34 -16.37 -7.44 -17.41
CA ARG A 34 -15.24 -7.10 -18.31
C ARG A 34 -15.14 -5.61 -18.65
N TRP A 35 -16.29 -4.95 -18.77
CA TRP A 35 -16.36 -3.50 -19.03
C TRP A 35 -15.86 -2.65 -17.87
N THR A 36 -16.13 -3.05 -16.61
CA THR A 36 -15.63 -2.34 -15.43
C THR A 36 -14.14 -2.56 -15.23
N VAL A 37 -13.57 -3.66 -15.74
CA VAL A 37 -12.11 -3.89 -15.82
C VAL A 37 -11.49 -2.98 -16.88
N LEU A 38 -12.07 -2.95 -18.09
CA LEU A 38 -11.57 -2.14 -19.22
C LEU A 38 -11.53 -0.64 -18.87
N LEU A 39 -12.64 -0.11 -18.37
CA LEU A 39 -12.78 1.31 -18.06
C LEU A 39 -12.34 1.67 -16.63
N ARG A 40 -11.72 0.74 -15.88
CA ARG A 40 -11.44 0.98 -14.46
C ARG A 40 -10.55 2.18 -14.23
N TRP A 41 -9.48 2.30 -15.01
CA TRP A 41 -8.52 3.38 -14.88
C TRP A 41 -9.19 4.75 -15.11
N LEU A 42 -10.15 4.83 -16.04
CA LEU A 42 -10.94 6.04 -16.30
C LEU A 42 -11.95 6.32 -15.18
N LEU A 43 -12.66 5.30 -14.70
CA LEU A 43 -13.65 5.41 -13.60
C LEU A 43 -13.01 5.86 -12.28
N LEU A 44 -11.76 5.51 -12.04
CA LEU A 44 -11.04 5.86 -10.83
C LEU A 44 -10.40 7.26 -10.87
N ILE A 45 -10.40 7.97 -12.01
CA ILE A 45 -9.83 9.33 -12.08
C ILE A 45 -10.45 10.26 -11.00
N PRO A 46 -11.78 10.35 -10.83
CA PRO A 46 -12.36 11.20 -9.80
C PRO A 46 -11.99 10.76 -8.37
N GLN A 47 -11.76 9.46 -8.15
CA GLN A 47 -11.31 8.91 -6.86
C GLN A 47 -9.89 9.37 -6.54
N TYR A 48 -9.00 9.36 -7.53
CA TYR A 48 -7.63 9.83 -7.36
C TYR A 48 -7.56 11.33 -7.08
N VAL A 49 -8.45 12.13 -7.68
CA VAL A 49 -8.56 13.57 -7.36
C VAL A 49 -8.93 13.77 -5.89
N VAL A 50 -9.93 13.05 -5.37
CA VAL A 50 -10.31 13.14 -3.95
C VAL A 50 -9.17 12.65 -3.05
N LEU A 51 -8.52 11.54 -3.40
CA LEU A 51 -7.35 11.01 -2.68
C LEU A 51 -6.22 12.03 -2.61
N PHE A 52 -5.97 12.79 -3.68
CA PHE A 52 -4.94 13.82 -3.67
C PHE A 52 -5.20 14.88 -2.60
N PHE A 53 -6.42 15.43 -2.54
CA PHE A 53 -6.77 16.41 -1.50
C PHE A 53 -6.75 15.80 -0.09
N LEU A 54 -7.23 14.57 0.06
CA LEU A 54 -7.17 13.85 1.34
C LEU A 54 -5.72 13.58 1.77
N ALA A 55 -4.81 13.26 0.84
CA ALA A 55 -3.40 13.04 1.12
C ALA A 55 -2.72 14.33 1.58
N VAL A 56 -3.04 15.47 0.96
CA VAL A 56 -2.55 16.78 1.41
C VAL A 56 -3.04 17.09 2.82
N ALA A 57 -4.33 16.88 3.11
CA ALA A 57 -4.87 17.08 4.46
C ALA A 57 -4.22 16.11 5.49
N ALA A 58 -4.08 14.83 5.13
CA ALA A 58 -3.44 13.80 5.95
C ALA A 58 -1.97 14.12 6.24
N PHE A 59 -1.25 14.71 5.29
CA PHE A 59 0.14 15.15 5.49
C PHE A 59 0.25 16.16 6.64
N PHE A 60 -0.56 17.22 6.63
CA PHE A 60 -0.55 18.21 7.72
C PHE A 60 -1.02 17.63 9.05
N VAL A 61 -2.08 16.80 9.04
CA VAL A 61 -2.59 16.14 10.25
C VAL A 61 -1.57 15.15 10.82
N MET A 62 -0.81 14.46 9.97
CA MET A 62 0.25 13.55 10.37
C MET A 62 1.40 14.30 11.05
N ILE A 63 1.80 15.48 10.55
CA ILE A 63 2.82 16.30 11.20
C ILE A 63 2.39 16.67 12.62
N VAL A 64 1.16 17.17 12.79
CA VAL A 64 0.60 17.47 14.12
C VAL A 64 0.52 16.21 14.99
N GLY A 65 0.09 15.10 14.40
CA GLY A 65 -0.02 13.79 15.04
C GLY A 65 1.34 13.25 15.50
N TRP A 66 2.41 13.49 14.76
CA TRP A 66 3.77 13.08 15.12
C TRP A 66 4.24 13.82 16.38
N PHE A 67 4.08 15.14 16.44
CA PHE A 67 4.36 15.91 17.66
C PHE A 67 3.50 15.45 18.83
N ALA A 68 2.19 15.30 18.63
CA ALA A 68 1.28 14.81 19.67
C ALA A 68 1.70 13.43 20.20
N ALA A 69 2.11 12.52 19.31
CA ALA A 69 2.59 11.19 19.67
C ALA A 69 3.90 11.22 20.45
N LEU A 70 4.82 12.14 20.16
CA LEU A 70 6.06 12.30 20.93
C LEU A 70 5.80 12.78 22.36
N PHE A 71 4.91 13.75 22.55
CA PHE A 71 4.61 14.28 23.88
C PHE A 71 3.71 13.35 24.68
N MET A 72 2.66 12.81 24.07
CA MET A 72 1.62 12.06 24.77
C MET A 72 1.83 10.54 24.72
N GLY A 73 2.71 10.03 23.85
CA GLY A 73 2.88 8.58 23.62
C GLY A 73 1.67 7.92 22.96
N ARG A 74 0.74 8.72 22.41
CA ARG A 74 -0.45 8.24 21.68
C ARG A 74 -0.98 9.33 20.76
N LEU A 75 -1.72 8.94 19.72
CA LEU A 75 -2.45 9.88 18.87
C LEU A 75 -3.73 10.35 19.58
N PRO A 76 -4.07 11.65 19.51
CA PRO A 76 -5.40 12.14 19.89
C PRO A 76 -6.50 11.46 19.05
N ASP A 77 -7.66 11.19 19.66
CA ASP A 77 -8.73 10.42 19.02
C ASP A 77 -9.23 11.03 17.70
N GLY A 78 -9.26 12.37 17.59
CA GLY A 78 -9.63 13.08 16.36
C GLY A 78 -8.62 12.87 15.21
N ILE A 79 -7.32 12.86 15.53
CA ILE A 79 -6.26 12.61 14.55
C ILE A 79 -6.29 11.15 14.12
N PHE A 80 -6.40 10.23 15.07
CA PHE A 80 -6.47 8.79 14.81
C PHE A 80 -7.68 8.44 13.91
N SER A 81 -8.85 8.98 14.24
CA SER A 81 -10.08 8.73 13.46
C SER A 81 -10.00 9.29 12.05
N PHE A 82 -9.48 10.52 11.87
CA PHE A 82 -9.28 11.09 10.54
C PHE A 82 -8.29 10.27 9.70
N LEU A 83 -7.08 10.04 10.20
CA LEU A 83 -6.05 9.28 9.47
C LEU A 83 -6.51 7.84 9.18
N GLY A 84 -7.18 7.19 10.12
CA GLY A 84 -7.75 5.86 9.93
C GLY A 84 -8.82 5.84 8.84
N SER A 85 -9.66 6.87 8.75
CA SER A 85 -10.67 6.99 7.70
C SER A 85 -10.08 7.23 6.32
N VAL A 86 -9.01 8.04 6.22
CA VAL A 86 -8.26 8.26 4.98
C VAL A 86 -7.60 6.96 4.52
N LEU A 87 -6.98 6.22 5.45
CA LEU A 87 -6.37 4.93 5.15
C LEU A 87 -7.42 3.90 4.67
N ALA A 88 -8.58 3.85 5.30
CA ALA A 88 -9.70 3.00 4.87
C ALA A 88 -10.14 3.36 3.45
N TYR A 89 -10.27 4.66 3.16
CA TYR A 89 -10.62 5.15 1.83
C TYR A 89 -9.58 4.76 0.77
N GLU A 90 -8.30 5.03 1.02
CA GLU A 90 -7.18 4.66 0.14
C GLU A 90 -7.16 3.16 -0.14
N THR A 91 -7.41 2.34 0.89
CA THR A 91 -7.44 0.88 0.76
C THR A 91 -8.59 0.41 -0.13
N ARG A 92 -9.79 1.02 0.00
CA ARG A 92 -10.93 0.71 -0.89
C ARG A 92 -10.62 1.04 -2.34
N VAL A 93 -10.03 2.21 -2.59
CA VAL A 93 -9.64 2.64 -3.94
C VAL A 93 -8.56 1.73 -4.51
N THR A 94 -7.54 1.40 -3.72
CA THR A 94 -6.44 0.52 -4.11
C THR A 94 -6.93 -0.90 -4.42
N ALA A 95 -7.82 -1.46 -3.58
CA ALA A 95 -8.40 -2.78 -3.83
C ALA A 95 -9.24 -2.81 -5.12
N SER A 96 -9.97 -1.73 -5.44
CA SER A 96 -10.66 -1.59 -6.72
C SER A 96 -9.66 -1.49 -7.88
N ALA A 97 -8.64 -0.62 -7.76
CA ALA A 97 -7.62 -0.37 -8.79
C ALA A 97 -6.82 -1.63 -9.15
N THR A 98 -6.51 -2.44 -8.14
CA THR A 98 -5.76 -3.70 -8.28
C THR A 98 -6.62 -4.90 -8.68
N LEU A 99 -7.91 -4.68 -9.01
CA LEU A 99 -8.86 -5.71 -9.41
C LEU A 99 -9.09 -6.77 -8.33
N LEU A 100 -8.92 -6.46 -7.04
CA LEU A 100 -9.32 -7.35 -5.96
C LEU A 100 -10.84 -7.35 -5.76
N VAL A 101 -11.51 -6.24 -6.07
CA VAL A 101 -12.96 -6.08 -5.92
C VAL A 101 -13.55 -5.42 -7.18
N ASP A 102 -14.72 -5.87 -7.62
CA ASP A 102 -15.40 -5.29 -8.81
C ASP A 102 -16.25 -4.04 -8.48
N ARG A 103 -16.66 -3.90 -7.22
CA ARG A 103 -17.53 -2.81 -6.78
C ARG A 103 -16.79 -1.47 -6.77
N TYR A 104 -17.42 -0.43 -7.33
CA TYR A 104 -16.87 0.93 -7.32
C TYR A 104 -16.80 1.48 -5.89
N PRO A 105 -15.68 2.08 -5.45
CA PRO A 105 -15.55 2.62 -4.11
C PRO A 105 -16.48 3.83 -3.91
N PRO A 106 -17.22 3.91 -2.79
CA PRO A 106 -18.05 5.07 -2.49
C PRO A 106 -17.18 6.27 -2.05
N PHE A 107 -17.61 7.48 -2.40
CA PHE A 107 -17.02 8.75 -1.93
C PHE A 107 -17.42 9.06 -0.48
N ALA A 108 -17.08 8.16 0.43
CA ALA A 108 -17.43 8.27 1.85
C ALA A 108 -16.28 7.78 2.72
N PHE A 109 -16.08 8.42 3.88
CA PHE A 109 -15.10 7.99 4.88
C PHE A 109 -15.46 6.64 5.51
N SER A 110 -16.75 6.41 5.76
CA SER A 110 -17.29 5.15 6.27
C SER A 110 -18.17 4.49 5.22
N ALA A 111 -17.95 3.18 5.01
CA ALA A 111 -18.72 2.38 4.07
C ALA A 111 -18.84 0.94 4.62
N PRO A 112 -19.69 0.69 5.63
CA PRO A 112 -19.79 -0.61 6.29
C PRO A 112 -20.29 -1.72 5.35
N GLU A 113 -21.07 -1.38 4.34
CA GLU A 113 -21.59 -2.32 3.34
C GLU A 113 -20.60 -2.61 2.19
N TYR A 114 -19.45 -1.93 2.18
CA TYR A 114 -18.43 -2.15 1.16
C TYR A 114 -17.63 -3.42 1.50
N PRO A 115 -17.31 -4.29 0.53
CA PRO A 115 -16.66 -5.58 0.78
C PRO A 115 -15.24 -5.46 1.36
N VAL A 116 -14.55 -4.33 1.13
CA VAL A 116 -13.20 -4.11 1.67
C VAL A 116 -13.29 -3.40 3.00
N GLN A 117 -12.88 -4.08 4.06
CA GLN A 117 -12.83 -3.53 5.41
C GLN A 117 -11.40 -3.56 5.95
N ILE A 118 -11.08 -2.58 6.79
CA ILE A 118 -9.84 -2.56 7.55
C ILE A 118 -10.19 -2.52 9.02
N GLU A 119 -9.47 -3.31 9.81
CA GLU A 119 -9.50 -3.15 11.25
C GLU A 119 -8.28 -2.35 11.66
N LEU A 120 -8.51 -1.36 12.53
CA LEU A 120 -7.51 -0.50 13.14
C LEU A 120 -7.78 -0.45 14.63
N ARG A 121 -6.74 -0.64 15.44
CA ARG A 121 -6.82 -0.58 16.89
C ARG A 121 -5.91 0.49 17.44
N ALA A 122 -6.50 1.49 18.10
CA ALA A 122 -5.74 2.49 18.83
C ALA A 122 -4.93 1.81 19.95
N THR A 123 -3.60 1.92 19.84
CA THR A 123 -2.62 1.27 20.71
C THR A 123 -1.61 2.34 21.15
N PRO A 124 -1.08 2.30 22.38
CA PRO A 124 -0.03 3.23 22.80
C PRO A 124 1.20 3.13 21.86
N LEU A 125 1.83 4.27 21.61
CA LEU A 125 3.04 4.38 20.79
C LEU A 125 4.26 4.64 21.66
N ASN A 126 5.35 3.93 21.38
CA ASN A 126 6.63 4.23 22.00
C ASN A 126 7.21 5.52 21.38
N ARG A 127 7.47 6.53 22.21
CA ARG A 127 7.99 7.84 21.77
C ARG A 127 9.31 7.72 21.02
N LEU A 128 10.22 6.86 21.48
CA LEU A 128 11.49 6.61 20.79
C LEU A 128 11.25 5.95 19.43
N ALA A 129 10.34 4.98 19.36
CA ALA A 129 9.98 4.35 18.10
C ALA A 129 9.34 5.35 17.13
N VAL A 130 8.54 6.31 17.61
CA VAL A 130 7.97 7.41 16.81
C VAL A 130 9.06 8.34 16.27
N PHE A 131 10.06 8.67 17.09
CA PHE A 131 11.19 9.49 16.67
C PHE A 131 12.07 8.79 15.63
N PHE A 132 12.46 7.54 15.91
CA PHE A 132 13.25 6.71 15.00
C PHE A 132 12.44 6.11 13.85
N ARG A 133 11.12 6.37 13.79
CA ARG A 133 10.24 5.85 12.74
C ARG A 133 10.71 6.24 11.35
N LEU A 134 11.31 7.42 11.19
CA LEU A 134 11.86 7.89 9.90
C LEU A 134 13.00 7.00 9.40
N ILE A 135 13.86 6.51 10.29
CA ILE A 135 14.95 5.58 9.96
C ILE A 135 14.39 4.17 9.74
N LEU A 136 13.52 3.70 10.64
CA LEU A 136 12.87 2.40 10.54
C LEU A 136 11.96 2.26 9.31
N PHE A 137 11.46 3.38 8.79
CA PHE A 137 10.66 3.41 7.57
C PHE A 137 11.46 2.94 6.35
N ILE A 138 12.76 3.27 6.27
CA ILE A 138 13.57 3.06 5.06
C ILE A 138 13.58 1.58 4.63
N PRO A 139 13.89 0.58 5.49
CA PRO A 139 13.88 -0.82 5.06
C PRO A 139 12.49 -1.31 4.59
N ALA A 140 11.44 -0.95 5.32
CA ALA A 140 10.08 -1.34 4.93
C ALA A 140 9.64 -0.66 3.64
N ALA A 141 10.04 0.60 3.43
CA ALA A 141 9.80 1.37 2.22
C ALA A 141 10.48 0.72 1.02
N ILE A 142 11.73 0.27 1.15
CA ILE A 142 12.44 -0.46 0.09
C ILE A 142 11.66 -1.71 -0.33
N VAL A 143 11.23 -2.54 0.63
CA VAL A 143 10.44 -3.74 0.32
C VAL A 143 9.13 -3.34 -0.37
N ALA A 144 8.43 -2.31 0.13
CA ALA A 144 7.18 -1.85 -0.47
C ALA A 144 7.37 -1.31 -1.88
N THR A 145 8.42 -0.52 -2.13
CA THR A 145 8.68 0.06 -3.45
C THR A 145 9.06 -1.01 -4.45
N LEU A 146 9.88 -2.00 -4.08
CA LEU A 146 10.24 -3.12 -4.94
C LEU A 146 9.02 -3.97 -5.31
N VAL A 147 8.23 -4.41 -4.31
CA VAL A 147 7.04 -5.22 -4.59
C VAL A 147 6.03 -4.44 -5.43
N ARG A 148 5.79 -3.16 -5.10
CA ARG A 148 4.84 -2.30 -5.81
C ARG A 148 5.31 -2.04 -7.23
N SER A 149 6.58 -1.71 -7.46
CA SER A 149 7.10 -1.44 -8.80
C SER A 149 7.03 -2.69 -9.68
N GLY A 150 7.43 -3.85 -9.15
CA GLY A 150 7.32 -5.10 -9.88
C GLY A 150 5.87 -5.47 -10.22
N TRP A 151 4.93 -5.26 -9.30
CA TRP A 151 3.51 -5.44 -9.59
C TRP A 151 3.03 -4.51 -10.70
N VAL A 152 3.43 -3.23 -10.69
CA VAL A 152 3.08 -2.24 -11.73
C VAL A 152 3.66 -2.63 -13.09
N THR A 153 4.90 -3.13 -13.15
CA THR A 153 5.55 -3.53 -14.41
C THR A 153 4.73 -4.54 -15.21
N ILE A 154 4.06 -5.46 -14.52
CA ILE A 154 3.26 -6.53 -15.14
C ILE A 154 1.75 -6.34 -14.94
N CYS A 155 1.31 -5.20 -14.41
CA CYS A 155 -0.11 -4.94 -14.17
C CYS A 155 -0.92 -4.96 -15.47
N TRP A 156 -0.32 -4.56 -16.60
CA TRP A 156 -0.93 -4.64 -17.93
C TRP A 156 -1.24 -6.09 -18.35
N VAL A 157 -0.37 -7.03 -17.99
CA VAL A 157 -0.59 -8.47 -18.22
C VAL A 157 -1.78 -8.95 -17.37
N PHE A 158 -1.84 -8.54 -16.11
CA PHE A 158 -2.93 -8.88 -15.20
C PHE A 158 -4.26 -8.30 -15.63
N TRP A 159 -4.24 -7.06 -16.13
CA TRP A 159 -5.40 -6.39 -16.69
C TRP A 159 -5.92 -7.16 -17.91
N LEU A 160 -5.04 -7.60 -18.81
CA LEU A 160 -5.42 -8.43 -19.97
C LEU A 160 -5.97 -9.80 -19.54
N ILE A 161 -5.30 -10.49 -18.61
CA ILE A 161 -5.77 -11.76 -18.04
C ILE A 161 -7.16 -11.58 -17.43
N ALA A 162 -7.36 -10.54 -16.62
CA ALA A 162 -8.66 -10.26 -15.98
C ALA A 162 -9.74 -9.93 -17.03
N LEU A 163 -9.39 -9.26 -18.12
CA LEU A 163 -10.31 -8.94 -19.21
C LEU A 163 -10.77 -10.21 -19.95
N VAL A 164 -9.86 -11.16 -20.21
CA VAL A 164 -10.18 -12.43 -20.87
C VAL A 164 -10.94 -13.39 -19.94
N LEU A 165 -10.41 -13.64 -18.74
CA LEU A 165 -10.98 -14.60 -17.78
C LEU A 165 -12.21 -14.05 -17.05
N GLY A 166 -12.38 -12.72 -16.99
CA GLY A 166 -13.40 -12.06 -16.17
C GLY A 166 -13.16 -12.23 -14.67
N ARG A 167 -11.98 -12.69 -14.24
CA ARG A 167 -11.55 -12.84 -12.85
C ARG A 167 -10.02 -12.96 -12.78
N LEU A 168 -9.44 -12.59 -11.64
CA LEU A 168 -8.03 -12.87 -11.37
C LEU A 168 -7.85 -14.37 -11.01
N PRO A 169 -6.85 -15.07 -11.59
CA PRO A 169 -6.44 -16.40 -11.12
C PRO A 169 -6.11 -16.39 -9.63
N ALA A 170 -6.43 -17.47 -8.91
CA ALA A 170 -6.22 -17.58 -7.47
C ALA A 170 -4.81 -17.17 -6.97
N PRO A 171 -3.70 -17.65 -7.58
CA PRO A 171 -2.38 -17.26 -7.10
C PRO A 171 -2.07 -15.78 -7.35
N LEU A 172 -2.59 -15.20 -8.43
CA LEU A 172 -2.44 -13.78 -8.74
C LEU A 172 -3.26 -12.89 -7.80
N TYR A 173 -4.47 -13.32 -7.48
CA TYR A 173 -5.33 -12.68 -6.49
C TYR A 173 -4.63 -12.66 -5.12
N ALA A 174 -4.12 -13.81 -4.66
CA ALA A 174 -3.46 -13.91 -3.37
C ALA A 174 -2.18 -13.08 -3.30
N ALA A 175 -1.35 -13.11 -4.35
CA ALA A 175 -0.15 -12.27 -4.45
C ALA A 175 -0.50 -10.77 -4.42
N THR A 176 -1.52 -10.35 -5.17
CA THR A 176 -1.98 -8.95 -5.19
C THR A 176 -2.54 -8.53 -3.83
N ALA A 177 -3.33 -9.39 -3.17
CA ALA A 177 -3.83 -9.15 -1.82
C ALA A 177 -2.69 -9.00 -0.82
N ALA A 178 -1.59 -9.76 -0.97
CA ALA A 178 -0.39 -9.61 -0.15
C ALA A 178 0.28 -8.24 -0.35
N VAL A 179 0.40 -7.75 -1.59
CA VAL A 179 0.94 -6.41 -1.90
C VAL A 179 0.08 -5.30 -1.28
N VAL A 180 -1.23 -5.38 -1.44
CA VAL A 180 -2.18 -4.39 -0.90
C VAL A 180 -2.17 -4.40 0.62
N ARG A 181 -2.13 -5.59 1.24
CA ARG A 181 -2.03 -5.74 2.69
C ARG A 181 -0.73 -5.18 3.25
N TYR A 182 0.40 -5.45 2.59
CA TYR A 182 1.69 -4.90 3.01
C TYR A 182 1.69 -3.37 2.89
N SER A 183 1.12 -2.83 1.81
CA SER A 183 0.94 -1.38 1.64
C SER A 183 0.05 -0.77 2.74
N LEU A 184 -1.08 -1.40 3.06
CA LEU A 184 -1.95 -0.99 4.17
C LEU A 184 -1.17 -0.92 5.49
N ARG A 185 -0.39 -1.96 5.81
CA ARG A 185 0.40 -2.03 7.05
C ARG A 185 1.49 -0.95 7.09
N LEU A 186 2.17 -0.72 5.97
CA LEU A 186 3.17 0.34 5.86
C LEU A 186 2.53 1.71 6.06
N ASN A 187 1.43 2.01 5.36
CA ASN A 187 0.73 3.28 5.50
C ASN A 187 0.18 3.46 6.91
N ALA A 188 -0.37 2.42 7.54
CA ALA A 188 -0.80 2.47 8.94
C ALA A 188 0.38 2.78 9.89
N TYR A 189 1.55 2.21 9.63
CA TYR A 189 2.76 2.47 10.40
C TYR A 189 3.23 3.93 10.21
N VAL A 190 3.33 4.41 8.97
CA VAL A 190 3.77 5.79 8.66
C VAL A 190 2.79 6.82 9.22
N LEU A 191 1.49 6.59 9.08
CA LEU A 191 0.42 7.45 9.62
C LEU A 191 0.26 7.34 11.14
N LEU A 192 1.13 6.58 11.83
CA LEU A 192 1.12 6.39 13.28
C LEU A 192 -0.14 5.73 13.85
N LEU A 193 -0.89 5.01 13.01
CA LEU A 193 -2.10 4.29 13.41
C LEU A 193 -1.79 2.96 14.11
N THR A 194 -0.58 2.42 13.93
CA THR A 194 -0.11 1.23 14.63
C THR A 194 1.35 1.37 15.05
N PRO A 195 1.78 0.81 16.19
CA PRO A 195 3.20 0.64 16.51
C PRO A 195 3.85 -0.53 15.75
N ALA A 196 3.05 -1.47 15.21
CA ALA A 196 3.55 -2.72 14.66
C ALA A 196 4.31 -2.51 13.34
N TYR A 197 5.51 -3.09 13.25
CA TYR A 197 6.33 -2.97 12.04
C TYR A 197 5.70 -3.79 10.89
N PRO A 198 5.65 -3.28 9.64
CA PRO A 198 5.08 -4.03 8.53
C PRO A 198 5.89 -5.31 8.26
N LYS A 199 5.26 -6.45 8.53
CA LYS A 199 5.82 -7.79 8.33
C LYS A 199 4.78 -8.72 7.68
N ARG A 200 5.16 -9.96 7.43
CA ARG A 200 4.31 -11.02 6.83
C ARG A 200 3.82 -10.70 5.42
N LEU A 201 4.75 -10.31 4.54
CA LEU A 201 4.49 -10.19 3.11
C LEU A 201 4.10 -11.54 2.48
N PHE A 202 4.71 -12.65 2.93
CA PHE A 202 4.48 -13.99 2.39
C PHE A 202 3.29 -14.75 3.02
N GLY A 203 2.35 -14.03 3.62
CA GLY A 203 1.14 -14.58 4.22
C GLY A 203 1.23 -14.75 5.73
N ASP A 204 0.12 -15.23 6.31
CA ASP A 204 0.01 -15.57 7.71
C ASP A 204 0.28 -17.05 7.97
N GLU A 205 0.44 -17.38 9.25
CA GLU A 205 0.40 -18.75 9.72
C GLU A 205 -1.03 -19.30 9.62
N PRO A 206 -1.20 -20.62 9.39
CA PRO A 206 -2.51 -21.25 9.41
C PRO A 206 -3.15 -21.07 10.78
N VAL A 207 -4.40 -20.64 10.78
CA VAL A 207 -5.21 -20.43 11.99
C VAL A 207 -6.36 -21.44 11.97
N PRO A 208 -6.84 -21.94 13.14
CA PRO A 208 -8.02 -22.80 13.19
C PRO A 208 -9.20 -22.25 12.40
N ALA A 209 -10.02 -23.14 11.81
CA ALA A 209 -11.13 -22.76 10.91
C ALA A 209 -12.15 -21.81 11.56
N GLU A 210 -12.26 -21.83 12.88
CA GLU A 210 -13.16 -20.99 13.68
C GLU A 210 -12.76 -19.51 13.69
N GLU A 211 -11.49 -19.20 13.42
CA GLU A 211 -10.97 -17.81 13.38
C GLU A 211 -10.84 -17.27 11.94
N VAL A 212 -11.32 -18.03 10.94
CA VAL A 212 -11.33 -17.59 9.54
C VAL A 212 -12.49 -16.63 9.33
N HIS A 213 -12.18 -15.33 9.32
CA HIS A 213 -13.19 -14.28 9.18
C HIS A 213 -13.50 -13.97 7.70
N SER A 214 -12.51 -14.09 6.82
CA SER A 214 -12.63 -13.68 5.41
C SER A 214 -11.57 -14.31 4.50
N GLY A 215 -11.69 -14.12 3.19
CA GLY A 215 -10.79 -14.68 2.16
C GLY A 215 -9.32 -14.25 2.30
N THR A 216 -9.03 -13.17 3.02
CA THR A 216 -7.67 -12.69 3.31
C THR A 216 -7.31 -12.72 4.80
N ARG A 217 -8.09 -13.42 5.63
CA ARG A 217 -7.90 -13.52 7.09
C ARG A 217 -8.16 -14.95 7.59
N PRO A 218 -7.11 -15.79 7.71
CA PRO A 218 -5.70 -15.52 7.39
C PRO A 218 -5.42 -15.48 5.88
N LEU A 219 -4.45 -14.67 5.45
CA LEU A 219 -4.00 -14.68 4.07
C LEU A 219 -2.95 -15.78 3.88
N LEU A 220 -3.36 -16.92 3.31
CA LEU A 220 -2.48 -18.02 3.01
C LEU A 220 -2.02 -17.96 1.55
N LEU A 221 -0.70 -17.90 1.35
CA LEU A 221 -0.11 -17.92 0.01
C LEU A 221 0.32 -19.35 -0.35
N ASP A 222 -0.21 -19.85 -1.46
CA ASP A 222 0.28 -21.07 -2.07
C ASP A 222 1.68 -20.86 -2.68
N THR A 223 2.32 -21.93 -3.15
CA THR A 223 3.65 -21.86 -3.74
C THR A 223 3.69 -20.93 -4.96
N ALA A 224 2.67 -20.96 -5.81
CA ALA A 224 2.60 -20.13 -7.01
C ALA A 224 2.48 -18.63 -6.67
N ALA A 225 1.69 -18.27 -5.68
CA ALA A 225 1.52 -16.91 -5.19
C ALA A 225 2.80 -16.40 -4.52
N LYS A 226 3.51 -17.25 -3.76
CA LYS A 226 4.84 -16.91 -3.22
C LYS A 226 5.85 -16.63 -4.34
N VAL A 227 5.87 -17.48 -5.38
CA VAL A 227 6.72 -17.27 -6.56
C VAL A 227 6.37 -15.95 -7.25
N LEU A 228 5.08 -15.60 -7.38
CA LEU A 228 4.67 -14.31 -7.93
C LEU A 228 5.15 -13.13 -7.07
N VAL A 229 5.06 -13.21 -5.74
CA VAL A 229 5.58 -12.15 -4.86
C VAL A 229 7.10 -11.98 -5.02
N VAL A 230 7.85 -13.09 -5.13
CA VAL A 230 9.30 -13.05 -5.41
C VAL A 230 9.56 -12.44 -6.79
N LEU A 231 8.78 -12.82 -7.80
CA LEU A 231 8.87 -12.24 -9.14
C LEU A 231 8.64 -10.72 -9.10
N PHE A 232 7.67 -10.23 -8.31
CA PHE A 232 7.45 -8.79 -8.16
C PHE A 232 8.67 -8.11 -7.54
N LEU A 233 9.29 -8.70 -6.50
CA LEU A 233 10.51 -8.16 -5.92
C LEU A 233 11.65 -8.05 -6.95
N LEU A 234 11.86 -9.12 -7.73
CA LEU A 234 12.92 -9.17 -8.74
C LEU A 234 12.68 -8.18 -9.89
N LEU A 235 11.46 -8.14 -10.42
CA LEU A 235 11.08 -7.19 -11.47
C LEU A 235 11.14 -5.75 -10.98
N GLY A 236 10.75 -5.53 -9.73
CA GLY A 236 10.82 -4.21 -9.12
C GLY A 236 12.26 -3.73 -8.94
N LEU A 237 13.16 -4.63 -8.56
CA LEU A 237 14.59 -4.34 -8.49
C LEU A 237 15.16 -4.03 -9.88
N ALA A 238 14.84 -4.85 -10.88
CA ALA A 238 15.27 -4.64 -12.26
C ALA A 238 14.78 -3.28 -12.81
N ALA A 239 13.52 -2.92 -12.55
CA ALA A 239 12.95 -1.63 -12.98
C ALA A 239 13.64 -0.44 -12.30
N GLN A 240 14.01 -0.55 -11.01
CA GLN A 240 14.74 0.50 -10.31
C GLN A 240 16.15 0.68 -10.87
N ILE A 241 16.85 -0.41 -11.18
CA ILE A 241 18.19 -0.37 -11.80
C ILE A 241 18.10 0.30 -13.18
N ALA A 242 17.15 -0.10 -14.02
CA ALA A 242 16.98 0.45 -15.36
C ALA A 242 16.68 1.96 -15.35
N ASN A 243 15.80 2.42 -14.45
CA ASN A 243 15.49 3.84 -14.31
C ASN A 243 16.70 4.66 -13.85
N ASN A 244 17.54 4.09 -12.98
CA ASN A 244 18.74 4.79 -12.51
C ASN A 244 19.80 4.87 -13.61
N THR A 245 20.00 3.82 -14.41
CA THR A 245 20.99 3.83 -15.50
C THR A 245 20.66 4.84 -16.61
N VAL A 246 19.38 5.04 -16.94
CA VAL A 246 18.96 6.00 -17.97
C VAL A 246 19.29 7.45 -17.57
N ASN A 247 19.25 7.76 -16.27
CA ASN A 247 19.63 9.09 -15.78
C ASN A 247 21.14 9.34 -15.78
N TYR A 248 21.97 8.29 -15.74
CA TYR A 248 23.43 8.44 -15.81
C TYR A 248 23.90 8.72 -17.25
N ASP A 249 23.27 8.08 -18.25
CA ASP A 249 23.67 8.21 -19.66
C ASP A 249 23.32 9.60 -20.25
N SER A 250 22.31 10.28 -19.69
CA SER A 250 21.92 11.63 -20.14
C SER A 250 22.91 12.73 -19.75
N ASP A 251 23.76 12.53 -18.75
CA ASP A 251 24.72 13.55 -18.29
C ASP A 251 26.03 13.55 -19.10
N ASP A 252 26.42 12.41 -19.69
CA ASP A 252 27.67 12.30 -20.47
C ASP A 252 27.55 12.92 -21.88
N ASP A 253 26.35 12.91 -22.48
CA ASP A 253 26.14 13.42 -23.84
C ASP A 253 26.21 14.96 -23.92
N TYR A 254 25.89 15.65 -22.82
CA TYR A 254 26.02 17.12 -22.73
C TYR A 254 27.48 17.58 -22.76
N HIS A 255 28.43 16.79 -22.23
CA HIS A 255 29.84 17.19 -22.18
C HIS A 255 30.59 16.98 -23.51
N MET A 256 30.11 16.09 -24.38
CA MET A 256 30.69 15.87 -25.72
C MET A 256 30.34 16.96 -26.72
N THR A 257 29.14 17.56 -26.61
CA THR A 257 28.70 18.54 -27.63
C THR A 257 29.46 19.88 -27.53
N TYR A 258 29.86 20.30 -26.33
CA TYR A 258 30.59 21.57 -26.14
C TYR A 258 32.07 21.50 -26.48
N HIS A 259 32.69 20.32 -26.47
CA HIS A 259 34.10 20.18 -26.85
C HIS A 259 34.35 20.23 -28.36
N SER A 260 33.30 20.06 -29.18
CA SER A 260 33.42 20.09 -30.66
C SER A 260 33.13 21.45 -31.29
N ALA A 261 32.53 22.40 -30.57
CA ALA A 261 32.12 23.70 -31.11
C ALA A 261 33.14 24.85 -30.92
N GLY A 262 34.31 24.58 -30.33
CA GLY A 262 35.29 25.60 -29.93
C GLY A 262 36.48 25.84 -30.87
N ALA A 263 36.57 25.17 -32.02
CA ALA A 263 37.74 25.25 -32.90
C ALA A 263 37.39 25.83 -34.28
N VAL A 264 36.95 27.10 -34.31
CA VAL A 264 37.01 27.92 -35.54
C VAL A 264 37.94 29.09 -35.24
N ALA A 265 39.17 28.98 -35.76
CA ALA A 265 40.20 30.00 -35.65
C ALA A 265 39.81 31.26 -36.47
N PRO A 266 40.17 32.47 -36.02
CA PRO A 266 40.05 33.67 -36.86
C PRO A 266 41.22 33.72 -37.84
N GLU A 267 40.95 33.56 -39.14
CA GLU A 267 41.93 33.89 -40.18
C GLU A 267 42.01 35.41 -40.33
N HIS A 268 43.20 35.94 -40.08
CA HIS A 268 43.64 37.27 -40.49
C HIS A 268 43.91 37.27 -42.00
N PHE A 269 43.26 38.16 -42.76
CA PHE A 269 43.88 39.15 -43.67
C PHE A 269 42.81 39.99 -44.38
#